data_AF-A0A7S2WWJ5-F1
#
_entry.id   AF-A0A7S2WWJ5-F1
#
_cell.length_a   1.000
_cell.length_b   1.000
_cell.length_c   1.000
_cell.angle_alpha   90.00
_cell.angle_beta   90.00
_cell.angle_gamma   90.00
#
_symmetry.space_group_name_H-M   'P 1'
#
loop_
_entity.id
_entity.type
_entity.pdbx_description
1 polymer ?
#
loop_
_entity_poly.entity_id
_entity_poly.type
_entity_poly.pdbx_seq_one_letter_code
_entity_poly.pdbx_strand_id
1 'polypeptide(L)'
;IQGYGLLFDLSENATAHKLVTAAYESQKPIAAVCHGPAALAKIKLADGETLLIADKEVTGFTREEEVAMGTLEAIPYLLEERMMEGGAIYRKKAAWKELVVVDGLLITGQNPQSAHGVGKALAAMLKKE
;
A
#
# COMPACT_ATOMS: atom_id res chain seq x y z
N ILE A 1 -6.68 -1.37 4.92
CA ILE A 1 -8.03 -1.04 4.39
C ILE A 1 -8.05 -1.24 2.87
N GLN A 2 -9.20 -1.51 2.24
CA GLN A 2 -9.35 -1.81 0.80
C GLN A 2 -10.41 -0.90 0.16
N GLY A 3 -10.42 -0.82 -1.17
CA GLY A 3 -11.50 -0.19 -1.95
C GLY A 3 -11.08 1.12 -2.64
N TYR A 4 -11.80 1.46 -3.70
CA TYR A 4 -11.49 2.57 -4.60
C TYR A 4 -11.49 3.95 -3.95
N GLY A 5 -12.26 4.16 -2.87
CA GLY A 5 -12.33 5.44 -2.16
C GLY A 5 -10.95 5.97 -1.73
N LEU A 6 -10.04 5.05 -1.44
CA LEU A 6 -8.67 5.33 -1.00
C LEU A 6 -7.80 6.05 -2.03
N LEU A 7 -8.16 5.91 -3.31
CA LEU A 7 -7.48 6.64 -4.40
C LEU A 7 -7.87 8.12 -4.42
N PHE A 8 -8.96 8.50 -3.73
CA PHE A 8 -9.52 9.84 -3.77
C PHE A 8 -9.40 10.57 -2.43
N ASP A 9 -9.67 9.88 -1.31
CA ASP A 9 -9.79 10.52 0.00
C ASP A 9 -8.49 10.47 0.80
N LEU A 10 -8.06 9.27 1.16
CA LEU A 10 -6.97 9.05 2.11
C LEU A 10 -5.61 9.28 1.48
N SER A 11 -5.47 9.18 0.16
CA SER A 11 -4.23 9.55 -0.54
C SER A 11 -3.91 11.05 -0.49
N GLU A 12 -4.90 11.91 -0.22
CA GLU A 12 -4.71 13.36 -0.08
C GLU A 12 -4.88 13.86 1.36
N ASN A 13 -5.23 12.97 2.30
CA ASN A 13 -5.61 13.39 3.64
C ASN A 13 -4.38 13.61 4.53
N ALA A 14 -4.04 14.88 4.76
CA ALA A 14 -2.88 15.26 5.58
C ALA A 14 -2.93 14.72 7.02
N THR A 15 -4.13 14.57 7.61
CA THR A 15 -4.28 13.99 8.96
C THR A 15 -3.94 12.50 8.94
N ALA A 16 -4.44 11.75 7.95
CA ALA A 16 -4.14 10.33 7.78
C ALA A 16 -2.64 10.12 7.55
N HIS A 17 -2.01 10.93 6.69
CA HIS A 17 -0.57 10.88 6.45
C HIS A 17 0.22 11.07 7.74
N LYS A 18 -0.12 12.11 8.54
CA LYS A 18 0.54 12.36 9.83
C LYS A 18 0.41 11.18 10.80
N LEU A 19 -0.76 10.56 10.88
CA LEU A 19 -0.99 9.41 11.75
C LEU A 19 -0.16 8.19 11.32
N VAL A 20 -0.09 7.92 10.01
CA VAL A 20 0.70 6.82 9.48
C VAL A 20 2.21 7.08 9.66
N THR A 21 2.69 8.30 9.38
CA THR A 21 4.09 8.68 9.65
C THR A 21 4.43 8.49 11.13
N ALA A 22 3.61 9.02 12.05
CA ALA A 22 3.85 8.89 13.48
C ALA A 22 3.85 7.42 13.96
N ALA A 23 2.94 6.59 13.42
CA ALA A 23 2.91 5.16 13.72
C ALA A 23 4.17 4.45 13.23
N TYR A 24 4.58 4.71 11.99
CA TYR A 24 5.79 4.12 11.40
C TYR A 24 7.06 4.53 12.17
N GLU A 25 7.20 5.81 12.51
CA GLU A 25 8.32 6.33 13.29
C GLU A 25 8.35 5.77 14.73
N SER A 26 7.18 5.47 15.29
CA SER A 26 7.03 4.76 16.57
C SER A 26 7.25 3.24 16.46
N GLN A 27 7.90 2.77 15.39
CA GLN A 27 8.22 1.37 15.11
C GLN A 27 7.00 0.44 15.02
N LYS A 28 5.82 0.97 14.66
CA LYS A 28 4.61 0.16 14.49
C LYS A 28 4.49 -0.36 13.06
N PRO A 29 4.04 -1.60 12.86
CA PRO A 29 3.80 -2.14 11.54
C PRO A 29 2.63 -1.43 10.84
N ILE A 30 2.78 -1.17 9.54
CA ILE A 30 1.76 -0.56 8.68
C ILE A 30 1.32 -1.61 7.66
N ALA A 31 0.02 -1.87 7.60
CA ALA A 31 -0.54 -2.89 6.72
C ALA A 31 -1.60 -2.32 5.75
N ALA A 32 -1.45 -2.62 4.47
CA ALA A 32 -2.37 -2.21 3.41
C ALA A 32 -2.60 -3.33 2.39
N VAL A 33 -3.74 -3.34 1.69
CA VAL A 33 -4.07 -4.38 0.72
C VAL A 33 -4.96 -3.80 -0.39
N CYS A 34 -4.88 -4.35 -1.62
CA CYS A 34 -5.67 -3.91 -2.77
C CYS A 34 -5.34 -2.45 -3.11
N HIS A 35 -6.32 -1.53 -3.08
CA HIS A 35 -6.08 -0.08 -3.21
C HIS A 35 -5.52 0.60 -1.96
N GLY A 36 -5.47 -0.10 -0.82
CA GLY A 36 -4.88 0.37 0.44
C GLY A 36 -3.57 1.14 0.33
N PRO A 37 -2.57 0.62 -0.42
CA PRO A 37 -1.28 1.27 -0.60
C PRO A 37 -1.33 2.67 -1.21
N ALA A 38 -2.45 3.07 -1.84
CA ALA A 38 -2.66 4.44 -2.33
C ALA A 38 -2.51 5.49 -1.22
N ALA A 39 -2.95 5.16 0.00
CA ALA A 39 -2.80 6.04 1.16
C ALA A 39 -1.34 6.19 1.61
N LEU A 40 -0.44 5.31 1.16
CA LEU A 40 0.99 5.34 1.48
C LEU A 40 1.81 6.08 0.40
N ALA A 41 1.29 6.16 -0.82
CA ALA A 41 2.01 6.63 -2.01
C ALA A 41 2.45 8.10 -1.97
N LYS A 42 1.89 8.90 -1.06
CA LYS A 42 2.22 10.32 -0.89
C LYS A 42 2.77 10.66 0.50
N ILE A 43 2.95 9.67 1.36
CA ILE A 43 3.44 9.88 2.72
C ILE A 43 4.93 10.16 2.66
N LYS A 44 5.34 11.24 3.31
CA LYS A 44 6.74 11.62 3.50
C LYS A 44 7.20 11.28 4.91
N LEU A 45 8.48 10.94 5.05
CA LEU A 45 9.15 10.74 6.34
C LEU A 45 9.47 12.10 6.99
N ALA A 46 10.02 12.09 8.21
CA ALA A 46 10.39 13.30 8.96
C ALA A 46 11.30 14.29 8.21
N ASP A 47 12.09 13.83 7.25
CA ASP A 47 12.92 14.70 6.40
C ASP A 47 12.10 15.57 5.42
N GLY A 48 10.82 15.26 5.23
CA GLY A 48 9.90 16.00 4.37
C GLY A 48 10.15 15.81 2.86
N GLU A 49 11.13 14.99 2.48
CA GLU A 49 11.55 14.78 1.09
C GLU A 49 11.36 13.32 0.67
N THR A 50 11.75 12.38 1.54
CA THR A 50 11.72 10.95 1.25
C THR A 50 10.31 10.39 1.43
N LEU A 51 9.80 9.70 0.40
CA LEU A 51 8.53 8.99 0.53
C LEU A 51 8.71 7.74 1.39
N LEU A 52 7.70 7.42 2.21
CA LEU A 52 7.66 6.23 3.05
C LEU A 52 7.92 4.93 2.27
N ILE A 53 7.51 4.91 1.01
CA ILE A 53 7.61 3.77 0.10
C ILE A 53 8.88 3.75 -0.75
N ALA A 54 9.72 4.79 -0.68
CA ALA A 54 10.93 4.89 -1.49
C ALA A 54 11.91 3.75 -1.14
N ASP A 55 12.45 3.08 -2.17
CA ASP A 55 13.34 1.93 -2.08
C ASP A 55 12.77 0.72 -1.31
N LYS A 56 11.45 0.68 -1.12
CA LYS A 56 10.74 -0.42 -0.43
C LYS A 56 10.10 -1.39 -1.39
N GLU A 57 10.18 -2.67 -1.07
CA GLU A 57 9.37 -3.67 -1.75
C GLU A 57 7.90 -3.55 -1.32
N VAL A 58 7.02 -3.34 -2.30
CA VAL A 58 5.58 -3.16 -2.06
C VAL A 58 4.76 -3.88 -3.13
N THR A 59 3.50 -4.11 -2.85
CA THR A 59 2.50 -4.54 -3.83
C THR A 59 1.18 -3.80 -3.59
N GLY A 60 0.22 -3.96 -4.49
CA GLY A 60 -1.12 -3.39 -4.42
C GLY A 60 -1.94 -3.87 -5.60
N PHE A 61 -3.12 -3.29 -5.80
CA PHE A 61 -3.96 -3.67 -6.95
C PHE A 61 -3.23 -3.33 -8.25
N THR A 62 -3.17 -4.28 -9.18
CA THR A 62 -2.33 -4.16 -10.39
C THR A 62 -3.10 -3.53 -11.55
N ARG A 63 -2.36 -3.01 -12.53
CA ARG A 63 -2.93 -2.53 -13.79
C ARG A 63 -3.78 -3.60 -14.48
N GLU A 64 -3.32 -4.85 -14.49
CA GLU A 64 -4.06 -5.97 -15.10
C GLU A 64 -5.38 -6.24 -14.39
N GLU A 65 -5.43 -6.07 -13.07
CA GLU A 65 -6.66 -6.20 -12.29
C GLU A 65 -7.63 -5.04 -12.56
N GLU A 66 -7.15 -3.81 -12.72
CA GLU A 66 -7.98 -2.66 -13.14
C GLU A 66 -8.54 -2.81 -14.56
N VAL A 67 -7.73 -3.31 -15.49
CA VAL A 67 -8.18 -3.62 -16.86
C VAL A 67 -9.28 -4.67 -16.83
N ALA A 68 -9.09 -5.75 -16.06
CA ALA A 68 -10.06 -6.82 -15.93
C ALA A 68 -11.39 -6.35 -15.30
N MET A 69 -11.33 -5.35 -14.42
CA MET A 69 -12.49 -4.73 -13.78
C MET A 69 -13.15 -3.63 -14.64
N GLY A 70 -12.51 -3.18 -15.72
CA GLY A 70 -13.02 -2.11 -16.58
C GLY A 70 -13.05 -0.73 -15.91
N THR A 71 -12.15 -0.49 -14.96
CA THR A 71 -12.18 0.66 -14.05
C THR A 71 -11.21 1.78 -14.43
N LEU A 72 -10.42 1.61 -15.50
CA LEU A 72 -9.38 2.56 -15.91
C LEU A 72 -9.89 4.00 -16.11
N GLU A 73 -11.12 4.19 -16.59
CA GLU A 73 -11.70 5.51 -16.81
C GLU A 73 -12.33 6.13 -15.55
N ALA A 74 -12.53 5.32 -14.50
CA ALA A 74 -13.18 5.73 -13.26
C ALA A 74 -12.19 6.02 -12.13
N ILE A 75 -10.93 5.61 -12.26
CA ILE A 75 -9.88 5.84 -11.27
C ILE A 75 -9.06 7.11 -11.60
N PRO A 76 -8.59 7.85 -10.60
CA PRO A 76 -7.85 9.09 -10.82
C PRO A 76 -6.41 8.85 -11.30
N TYR A 77 -5.88 7.65 -11.01
CA TYR A 77 -4.55 7.19 -11.41
C TYR A 77 -4.46 5.67 -11.19
N LEU A 78 -3.44 5.04 -11.77
CA LEU A 78 -3.11 3.65 -11.52
C LEU A 78 -2.21 3.51 -10.31
N LEU A 79 -2.63 2.72 -9.33
CA LEU A 79 -1.89 2.53 -8.10
C LEU A 79 -0.48 1.97 -8.36
N GLU A 80 -0.38 0.92 -9.18
CA GLU A 80 0.91 0.31 -9.54
C GLU A 80 1.92 1.35 -10.03
N GLU A 81 1.51 2.20 -10.97
CA GLU A 81 2.37 3.23 -11.57
C GLU A 81 2.74 4.29 -10.56
N ARG A 82 1.75 4.75 -9.78
CA ARG A 82 1.95 5.75 -8.74
C ARG A 82 2.95 5.31 -7.68
N MET A 83 2.94 4.03 -7.30
CA MET A 83 3.90 3.48 -6.34
C MET A 83 5.32 3.43 -6.93
N MET A 84 5.45 3.04 -8.20
CA MET A 84 6.75 3.03 -8.90
C MET A 84 7.32 4.44 -9.09
N GLU A 85 6.49 5.41 -9.47
CA GLU A 85 6.87 6.83 -9.52
C GLU A 85 7.36 7.36 -8.18
N GLY A 86 6.81 6.84 -7.08
CA GLY A 86 7.24 7.14 -5.72
C GLY A 86 8.54 6.46 -5.29
N GLY A 87 9.22 5.75 -6.18
CA GLY A 87 10.48 5.05 -5.93
C GLY A 87 10.33 3.66 -5.29
N ALA A 88 9.13 3.10 -5.25
CA ALA A 88 8.92 1.77 -4.68
C ALA A 88 9.31 0.65 -5.66
N ILE A 89 9.84 -0.44 -5.12
CA ILE A 89 10.13 -1.68 -5.86
C ILE A 89 8.85 -2.50 -5.91
N TYR A 90 8.03 -2.26 -6.94
CA TYR A 90 6.72 -2.89 -7.05
C TYR A 90 6.84 -4.38 -7.42
N ARG A 91 6.16 -5.23 -6.65
CA ARG A 91 6.05 -6.67 -6.86
C ARG A 91 4.62 -7.02 -7.25
N LYS A 92 4.46 -7.91 -8.22
CA LYS A 92 3.15 -8.43 -8.63
C LYS A 92 3.21 -9.89 -9.05
N LYS A 93 2.08 -10.56 -8.89
CA LYS A 93 1.74 -11.85 -9.51
C LYS A 93 0.61 -11.65 -10.51
N ALA A 94 0.30 -12.71 -11.26
CA ALA A 94 -0.87 -12.74 -12.13
C ALA A 94 -2.14 -12.28 -11.38
N ALA A 95 -3.04 -11.60 -12.09
CA ALA A 95 -4.27 -11.04 -11.54
C ALA A 95 -5.01 -12.05 -10.65
N TRP A 96 -5.52 -11.58 -9.52
CA TRP A 96 -6.29 -12.37 -8.53
C TRP A 96 -5.50 -13.45 -7.80
N LYS A 97 -4.18 -13.56 -8.01
CA LYS A 97 -3.32 -14.42 -7.19
C LYS A 97 -2.95 -13.72 -5.90
N GLU A 98 -2.87 -14.51 -4.83
CA GLU A 98 -2.39 -14.05 -3.54
C GLU A 98 -0.90 -13.65 -3.61
N LEU A 99 -0.61 -12.42 -3.21
CA LEU A 99 0.73 -11.90 -2.98
C LEU A 99 0.71 -10.97 -1.77
N VAL A 100 1.54 -11.29 -0.79
CA VAL A 100 1.83 -10.45 0.37
C VAL A 100 3.32 -10.13 0.33
N VAL A 101 3.66 -8.85 0.44
CA VAL A 101 5.02 -8.35 0.53
C VAL A 101 5.22 -7.76 1.90
N VAL A 102 6.33 -8.10 2.54
CA VAL A 102 6.73 -7.58 3.86
C VAL A 102 8.14 -7.03 3.71
N ASP A 103 8.30 -5.72 3.91
CA ASP A 103 9.59 -5.02 3.92
C ASP A 103 9.68 -4.17 5.19
N GLY A 104 10.53 -4.59 6.13
CA GLY A 104 10.66 -3.93 7.43
C GLY A 104 9.32 -3.90 8.17
N LEU A 105 8.77 -2.71 8.37
CA LEU A 105 7.47 -2.48 9.03
C LEU A 105 6.30 -2.35 8.04
N LEU A 106 6.56 -2.33 6.73
CA LEU A 106 5.52 -2.22 5.72
C LEU A 106 5.05 -3.61 5.28
N ILE A 107 3.74 -3.84 5.38
CA ILE A 107 3.05 -5.03 4.88
C ILE A 107 2.07 -4.59 3.80
N THR A 108 2.23 -5.11 2.59
CA THR A 108 1.31 -4.82 1.48
C THR A 108 0.76 -6.09 0.85
N GLY A 109 -0.49 -6.06 0.41
CA GLY A 109 -1.15 -7.17 -0.27
C GLY A 109 -1.73 -6.74 -1.62
N GLN A 110 -1.60 -7.59 -2.64
CA GLN A 110 -1.96 -7.22 -4.01
C GLN A 110 -3.46 -6.96 -4.17
N ASN A 111 -4.30 -7.87 -3.68
CA ASN A 111 -5.73 -7.90 -3.99
C ASN A 111 -6.53 -8.49 -2.81
N PRO A 112 -7.88 -8.59 -2.89
CA PRO A 112 -8.69 -9.13 -1.80
C PRO A 112 -8.28 -10.54 -1.35
N GLN A 113 -7.78 -11.38 -2.27
CA GLN A 113 -7.27 -12.73 -1.96
C GLN A 113 -6.06 -12.68 -1.02
N SER A 114 -5.34 -11.56 -0.98
CA SER A 114 -4.16 -11.35 -0.14
C SER A 114 -4.49 -10.83 1.26
N ALA A 115 -5.75 -10.47 1.55
CA ALA A 115 -6.14 -9.85 2.82
C ALA A 115 -5.86 -10.76 4.04
N HIS A 116 -6.11 -12.06 3.92
CA HIS A 116 -5.85 -13.03 4.99
C HIS A 116 -4.36 -13.15 5.29
N GLY A 117 -3.52 -13.22 4.26
CA GLY A 117 -2.06 -13.27 4.42
C GLY A 117 -1.51 -12.00 5.04
N VAL A 118 -2.01 -10.82 4.65
CA VAL A 118 -1.66 -9.53 5.29
C VAL A 118 -2.02 -9.55 6.77
N GLY A 119 -3.22 -10.01 7.13
CA GLY A 119 -3.66 -10.12 8.53
C GLY A 119 -2.76 -11.04 9.36
N LYS A 120 -2.35 -12.18 8.79
CA LYS A 120 -1.40 -13.10 9.44
C LYS A 120 -0.03 -12.45 9.67
N ALA A 121 0.51 -11.76 8.66
CA ALA A 121 1.79 -11.08 8.76
C ALA A 121 1.76 -9.98 9.85
N LEU A 122 0.68 -9.18 9.88
CA LEU A 122 0.50 -8.15 10.90
C LEU A 122 0.41 -8.75 12.30
N ALA A 123 -0.41 -9.79 12.49
CA ALA A 123 -0.54 -10.46 13.78
C ALA A 123 0.80 -11.08 14.25
N ALA A 124 1.62 -11.58 13.34
CA ALA A 124 2.94 -12.12 13.67
C ALA A 124 3.92 -11.02 14.13
N MET A 125 3.83 -9.81 13.56
CA MET A 125 4.64 -8.67 14.01
C MET A 125 4.23 -8.17 15.38
N LEU A 126 2.93 -8.06 15.64
CA LEU A 126 2.41 -7.56 16.93
C LEU A 126 2.66 -8.52 18.10
N LYS A 127 2.85 -9.82 17.84
CA LYS A 127 3.14 -10.83 18.87
C LYS A 127 4.62 -10.89 19.28
N LYS A 128 5.50 -10.13 18.63
CA LYS A 128 6.93 -10.10 18.93
C LYS A 128 7.30 -9.08 20.03
N GLU A 129 6.32 -8.41 20.61
CA GLU A 129 6.43 -7.59 21.84
C GLU A 129 6.24 -8.45 23.10
#